data_AF-A0A7Y1XHH3-F1
#
_entry.id   AF-A0A7Y1XHH3-F1
#
_cell.length_a   1.000
_cell.length_b   1.000
_cell.length_c   1.000
_cell.angle_alpha   90.00
_cell.angle_beta   90.00
_cell.angle_gamma   90.00
#
_symmetry.space_group_name_H-M   'P 1'
#
loop_
_entity.id
_entity.type
_entity.pdbx_description
1 polymer ?
#
loop_
_entity_poly.entity_id
_entity_poly.type
_entity_poly.pdbx_seq_one_letter_code
_entity_poly.pdbx_strand_id
1 'polypeptide(L)' 'GVQANNPEQEEASEEISVDYQGDSLEMGFNVSYLIDVLGVLNSETIVMTLSDSNSSALIQDGDSRNAAMYVVMPMRL' A
#
# COMPACT_ATOMS: atom_id res chain seq x y z
N GLY A 1 -8.97 5.02 0.29
CA GLY A 1 -9.70 3.98 1.03
C GLY A 1 -9.13 2.63 0.66
N VAL A 2 -9.22 1.66 1.56
CA VAL A 2 -8.88 0.25 1.31
C VAL A 2 -10.19 -0.53 1.22
N GLN A 3 -10.30 -1.41 0.23
CA GLN A 3 -11.46 -2.30 0.05
C GLN A 3 -10.96 -3.74 -0.09
N ALA A 4 -11.65 -4.68 0.55
CA ALA A 4 -11.40 -6.12 0.43
C ALA A 4 -12.72 -6.87 0.28
N ASN A 5 -12.75 -7.85 -0.63
CA ASN A 5 -13.90 -8.72 -0.86
C ASN A 5 -13.48 -10.20 -0.74
N ASN A 6 -14.31 -11.03 -0.12
CA ASN A 6 -14.12 -12.48 -0.11
C ASN A 6 -15.14 -13.20 -1.04
N PRO A 7 -14.92 -14.47 -1.42
CA PRO A 7 -15.87 -15.25 -2.22
C PRO A 7 -17.24 -15.47 -1.57
N GLU A 8 -17.34 -15.29 -0.26
CA GLU A 8 -18.56 -15.42 0.57
C GLU A 8 -19.39 -14.12 0.61
N GLN A 9 -19.03 -13.12 -0.21
CA GLN A 9 -19.66 -11.79 -0.31
C GLN A 9 -19.51 -10.90 0.94
N GLU A 10 -18.52 -11.15 1.79
CA GLU A 10 -18.15 -10.20 2.84
C GLU A 10 -17.34 -9.06 2.23
N GLU A 11 -17.79 -7.82 2.50
CA GLU A 11 -17.12 -6.59 2.09
C GLU A 11 -16.58 -5.88 3.33
N ALA A 12 -15.28 -5.55 3.31
CA ALA A 12 -14.66 -4.67 4.29
C ALA A 12 -14.15 -3.42 3.57
N SER A 13 -14.56 -2.24 4.06
CA SER A 13 -14.05 -0.97 3.60
C SER A 13 -13.57 -0.15 4.78
N GLU A 14 -12.35 0.37 4.65
CA GLU A 14 -11.74 1.22 5.66
C GLU A 14 -11.17 2.48 5.00
N GLU A 15 -11.43 3.62 5.62
CA GLU A 15 -10.89 4.91 5.20
C GLU A 15 -9.73 5.30 6.11
N ILE A 16 -8.54 5.36 5.50
CA ILE A 16 -7.32 5.78 6.18
C ILE A 16 -6.98 7.18 5.69
N SER A 17 -6.78 8.11 6.61
CA SER A 17 -6.30 9.45 6.28
C SER A 17 -4.83 9.38 5.87
N VAL A 18 -4.51 9.93 4.69
CA VAL A 18 -3.15 9.95 4.14
C VAL A 18 -2.85 11.33 3.56
N ASP A 19 -1.58 11.74 3.61
CA ASP A 19 -1.12 12.95 2.93
C ASP A 19 -0.83 12.63 1.46
N TYR A 20 -1.85 12.79 0.61
CA TYR A 20 -1.75 12.54 -0.84
C TYR A 20 -2.22 13.74 -1.65
N GLN A 21 -1.37 14.20 -2.57
CA GLN A 21 -1.63 15.39 -3.42
C GLN A 21 -1.68 15.06 -4.92
N GLY A 22 -1.69 13.78 -5.28
CA GLY A 22 -1.79 13.33 -6.67
C GLY A 22 -3.23 13.20 -7.17
N ASP A 23 -3.38 12.79 -8.43
CA ASP A 23 -4.68 12.47 -9.03
C ASP A 23 -5.29 11.21 -8.38
N SER A 24 -6.62 11.05 -8.48
CA SER A 24 -7.29 9.84 -7.99
C SER A 24 -6.69 8.57 -8.61
N LEU A 25 -6.28 7.64 -7.75
CA LEU A 25 -5.59 6.42 -8.13
C LEU A 25 -6.26 5.22 -7.43
N GLU A 26 -6.51 4.16 -8.20
CA GLU A 26 -7.05 2.90 -7.72
C GLU A 26 -6.08 1.77 -8.10
N MET A 27 -5.68 0.96 -7.12
CA MET A 27 -4.73 -0.14 -7.27
C MET A 27 -5.13 -1.32 -6.39
N GLY A 28 -5.04 -2.53 -6.94
CA GLY A 28 -5.20 -3.77 -6.18
C GLY A 28 -3.85 -4.32 -5.73
N PHE A 29 -3.75 -4.79 -4.49
CA PHE A 29 -2.56 -5.47 -3.96
C PHE A 29 -2.95 -6.76 -3.26
N ASN A 30 -2.01 -7.70 -3.22
CA ASN A 30 -2.11 -8.81 -2.28
C ASN A 30 -1.87 -8.29 -0.87
N VAL A 31 -2.90 -8.35 -0.03
CA VAL A 31 -2.85 -7.83 1.36
C VAL A 31 -1.75 -8.48 2.19
N SER A 32 -1.42 -9.76 1.95
CA SER A 32 -0.36 -10.45 2.69
C SER A 32 1.00 -9.80 2.44
N TYR A 33 1.28 -9.34 1.21
CA TYR A 33 2.54 -8.66 0.91
C TYR A 33 2.63 -7.30 1.59
N LEU A 34 1.51 -6.57 1.69
CA LEU A 34 1.48 -5.30 2.43
C LEU A 34 1.73 -5.55 3.91
N ILE A 35 1.08 -6.55 4.52
CA ILE A 35 1.28 -6.91 5.94
C ILE A 35 2.74 -7.30 6.20
N ASP A 36 3.34 -8.13 5.34
CA ASP A 36 4.73 -8.58 5.48
C ASP A 36 5.71 -7.40 5.43
N VAL A 37 5.52 -6.46 4.50
CA VAL A 37 6.35 -5.25 4.40
C VAL A 37 6.13 -4.33 5.60
N LEU A 38 4.88 -4.07 5.99
CA LEU A 38 4.57 -3.22 7.13
C LEU A 38 5.11 -3.79 8.44
N GLY A 39 5.16 -5.12 8.59
CA GLY A 39 5.65 -5.79 9.79
C GLY A 39 7.17 -5.70 10.02
N VAL A 40 7.95 -5.29 9.01
CA VAL A 40 9.41 -5.13 9.13
C VAL A 40 9.87 -3.67 9.18
N LEU A 41 8.98 -2.72 8.85
CA LEU A 41 9.22 -1.29 8.99
C LEU A 41 9.14 -0.90 10.47
N ASN A 42 10.04 -0.03 10.92
CA ASN A 42 10.23 0.30 12.35
C ASN A 42 9.90 1.76 12.67
N SER A 43 9.27 2.48 11.75
CA SER A 43 8.87 3.88 11.90
C SER A 43 7.38 4.02 12.18
N GLU A 44 7.00 5.13 12.82
CA GLU A 44 5.58 5.44 13.09
C GLU A 44 4.81 5.80 11.82
N THR A 45 5.52 6.25 10.79
CA THR A 45 4.97 6.65 9.50
C THR A 45 5.70 5.95 8.36
N ILE A 46 4.98 5.63 7.29
CA ILE A 46 5.58 5.05 6.08
C ILE A 46 5.33 5.96 4.89
N VAL A 47 6.19 5.84 3.87
CA VAL A 47 6.00 6.51 2.59
C VAL A 47 5.75 5.46 1.52
N MET A 48 4.61 5.57 0.85
CA MET A 48 4.31 4.81 -0.37
C MET A 48 4.45 5.71 -1.59
N THR A 49 5.34 5.35 -2.50
CA THR A 49 5.44 5.99 -3.82
C THR A 49 4.70 5.14 -4.83
N LEU A 50 3.72 5.75 -5.49
CA LEU A 50 2.83 5.13 -6.46
C LEU A 50 2.93 5.88 -7.79
N SER A 51 2.77 5.18 -8.92
CA SER A 51 2.80 5.77 -10.27
C SER A 51 1.46 5.60 -10.98
N ASP A 52 1.21 4.40 -11.52
CA ASP A 52 -0.06 4.03 -12.15
C ASP A 52 -0.51 2.65 -11.66
N SER A 53 -1.72 2.24 -12.04
CA SER A 53 -2.35 1.00 -11.56
C SER A 53 -1.62 -0.30 -11.96
N ASN A 54 -0.69 -0.24 -12.92
CA ASN A 54 0.08 -1.39 -13.39
C ASN A 54 1.53 -1.37 -12.91
N SER A 55 1.95 -0.27 -12.28
CA SER A 55 3.29 -0.05 -11.78
C SER A 55 3.44 -0.56 -10.35
N SER A 56 4.65 -0.99 -10.01
CA SER A 56 4.97 -1.41 -8.65
C SER A 56 4.84 -0.26 -7.65
N ALA A 57 4.34 -0.55 -6.46
CA ALA A 57 4.44 0.34 -5.32
C ALA A 57 5.82 0.20 -4.66
N LEU A 58 6.40 1.34 -4.28
CA LEU A 58 7.62 1.41 -3.49
C LEU A 58 7.27 1.86 -2.07
N ILE A 59 7.68 1.09 -1.07
CA ILE A 59 7.35 1.30 0.34
C ILE A 59 8.64 1.41 1.15
N GLN A 60 8.71 2.40 2.03
CA GLN A 60 9.87 2.66 2.89
C GLN A 60 9.45 3.31 4.22
N ASP A 61 10.35 3.30 5.21
CA ASP A 61 10.18 4.05 6.46
C ASP A 61 10.08 5.56 6.19
N GLY A 62 9.25 6.26 6.97
CA GLY A 62 9.07 7.71 6.87
C GLY A 62 10.25 8.51 7.43
N ASP A 63 11.01 7.93 8.38
CA ASP A 63 12.00 8.67 9.17
C ASP A 63 13.45 8.50 8.70
N SER A 64 13.72 7.66 7.70
CA SER A 64 15.10 7.30 7.32
C SER A 64 15.40 7.47 5.83
N ARG A 65 16.40 8.32 5.54
CA ARG A 65 16.93 8.56 4.18
C ARG A 65 17.73 7.38 3.61
N ASN A 66 18.05 6.36 4.43
CA ASN A 66 18.76 5.13 4.03
C ASN A 66 17.99 3.87 4.47
N ALA A 67 16.66 3.95 4.60
CA ALA A 67 15.84 2.79 4.95
C ALA A 67 15.80 1.75 3.82
N ALA A 68 15.53 0.51 4.22
CA ALA A 68 15.24 -0.56 3.28
C ALA A 68 14.02 -0.17 2.43
N MET A 69 14.11 -0.44 1.13
CA MET A 69 13.09 -0.15 0.15
C MET A 69 12.44 -1.46 -0.28
N TYR A 70 11.12 -1.51 -0.19
CA TYR A 70 10.33 -2.68 -0.56
C TYR A 70 9.52 -2.38 -1.80
N VAL A 71 9.53 -3.32 -2.75
CA VAL A 71 8.80 -3.20 -4.01
C VAL A 71 7.68 -4.24 -3.99
N VAL A 72 6.43 -3.78 -4.12
CA VAL A 72 5.24 -4.63 -4.16
C VAL A 72 4.56 -4.47 -5.51
N MET A 73 4.37 -5.58 -6.21
CA MET A 73 3.67 -5.59 -7.50
C MET A 73 2.16 -5.53 -7.29
N PRO A 74 1.42 -4.73 -8.07
CA PRO A 74 -0.03 -4.74 -8.02
C PRO A 74 -0.58 -6.05 -8.58
N MET A 75 -1.78 -6.40 -8.13
CA MET A 75 -2.62 -7.39 -8.78
C MET A 75 -3.48 -6.72 -9.83
N ARG A 76 -3.77 -7.44 -10.91
CA ARG A 76 -4.73 -6.99 -11.90
C ARG A 76 -6.14 -7.15 -11.30
N LEU A 77 -6.83 -6.02 -11.10
CA LEU A 77 -8.26 -5.97 -10.77
C LEU A 77 -9.09 -6.49 -11.95
#